data_AF-A0A497NTY3-F1
#
_entry.id   AF-A0A497NTY3-F1
#
_cell.length_a   1.000
_cell.length_b   1.000
_cell.length_c   1.000
_cell.angle_alpha   90.00
_cell.angle_beta   90.00
_cell.angle_gamma   90.00
#
_symmetry.space_group_name_H-M   'P 1'
#
loop_
_entity.id
_entity.type
_entity.pdbx_description
1 polymer ?
#
loop_
_entity_poly.entity_id
_entity_poly.type
_entity_poly.pdbx_seq_one_letter_code
_entity_poly.pdbx_strand_id
1 'polypeptide(L)'
;DYCASQDYDSLLFGAPQLLRNVTISGRRKLPRKKVYIEVQPEIVELNRVLKELNITYEQLIDVGILVGTDFNPEGIKGIGPKTALKLIQQHGTIEKVVPTLKEVQFPVEPQRIREIFLHPKVTDNYKIVWKAPDVEGVVDFLCRGRDFSEERVRKALTKMTEGLKEVKGKVTLERFFG
;
A
#
# COMPACT_ATOMS: atom_id res chain seq x y z
N ASP A 1 12.74 4.25 2.23
CA ASP A 1 12.83 2.94 2.92
C ASP A 1 11.61 2.07 2.67
N TYR A 2 10.40 2.52 2.99
CA TYR A 2 9.19 1.72 2.84
C TYR A 2 8.10 2.46 2.05
N CYS A 3 7.29 1.74 1.30
CA CYS A 3 5.96 2.20 0.90
C CYS A 3 4.96 1.79 1.99
N ALA A 4 4.06 2.67 2.41
CA ALA A 4 3.07 2.35 3.43
C ALA A 4 1.67 2.30 2.80
N SER A 5 1.02 1.13 2.84
CA SER A 5 -0.33 0.93 2.33
C SER A 5 -1.02 -0.22 3.06
N GLN A 6 -2.35 -0.28 3.01
CA GLN A 6 -3.08 -1.49 3.41
C GLN A 6 -3.20 -2.48 2.25
N ASP A 7 -3.14 -2.01 1.01
CA ASP A 7 -3.26 -2.84 -0.20
C ASP A 7 -1.88 -3.30 -0.68
N TYR A 8 -1.87 -4.31 -1.55
CA TYR A 8 -0.64 -4.94 -2.05
C TYR A 8 -0.16 -4.37 -3.38
N ASP A 9 -0.90 -3.44 -3.97
CA ASP A 9 -0.61 -2.86 -5.29
C ASP A 9 0.76 -2.20 -5.34
N SER A 10 1.23 -1.64 -4.22
CA SER A 10 2.59 -1.10 -4.14
C SER A 10 3.66 -2.15 -4.47
N LEU A 11 3.46 -3.42 -4.09
CA LEU A 11 4.36 -4.51 -4.49
C LEU A 11 4.24 -4.81 -5.99
N LEU A 12 3.04 -4.71 -6.56
CA LEU A 12 2.80 -4.89 -8.00
C LEU A 12 3.41 -3.75 -8.83
N PHE A 13 3.55 -2.55 -8.27
CA PHE A 13 4.29 -1.43 -8.83
C PHE A 13 5.80 -1.47 -8.51
N GLY A 14 6.27 -2.52 -7.85
CA GLY A 14 7.70 -2.77 -7.64
C GLY A 14 8.28 -2.13 -6.38
N ALA A 15 7.46 -1.74 -5.41
CA ALA A 15 7.95 -1.29 -4.11
C ALA A 15 8.79 -2.42 -3.46
N PRO A 16 10.06 -2.18 -3.10
CA PRO A 16 10.91 -3.22 -2.52
C PRO A 16 10.39 -3.73 -1.17
N GLN A 17 9.79 -2.83 -0.38
CA GLN A 17 9.29 -3.10 0.96
C GLN A 17 7.96 -2.36 1.18
N LEU A 18 6.93 -3.12 1.55
CA LEU A 18 5.61 -2.62 1.92
C LEU A 18 5.43 -2.72 3.44
N LEU A 19 5.07 -1.61 4.09
CA LEU A 19 4.73 -1.54 5.50
C LEU A 19 3.20 -1.40 5.66
N ARG A 20 2.54 -2.43 6.18
CA ARG A 20 1.08 -2.41 6.41
C ARG A 20 0.76 -2.10 7.87
N ASN A 21 -0.52 -1.88 8.14
CA ASN A 21 -1.07 -1.62 9.48
C ASN A 21 -0.62 -0.33 10.21
N VAL A 22 0.19 0.54 9.60
CA VAL A 22 0.65 1.81 10.23
C VAL A 22 -0.51 2.70 10.68
N THR A 23 -1.51 2.86 9.82
CA THR A 23 -2.66 3.76 10.06
C THR A 23 -3.72 3.17 11.00
N ILE A 24 -3.66 1.88 11.29
CA ILE A 24 -4.66 1.15 12.09
C ILE A 24 -4.05 0.40 13.29
N SER A 25 -2.76 0.61 13.57
CA SER A 25 -2.06 -0.06 14.66
C SER A 25 -2.66 0.28 16.02
N GLY A 26 -2.61 -0.68 16.94
CA GLY A 26 -3.12 -0.57 18.30
C GLY A 26 -4.25 -1.55 18.63
N ARG A 27 -4.89 -1.33 19.79
CA ARG A 27 -5.98 -2.20 20.27
C ARG A 27 -7.31 -1.77 19.67
N ARG A 28 -7.92 -2.66 18.89
CA ARG A 28 -9.26 -2.49 18.33
C ARG A 28 -10.24 -3.45 18.98
N LYS A 29 -11.36 -2.93 19.48
CA LYS A 29 -12.49 -3.75 19.93
C LYS A 29 -13.30 -4.22 18.73
N LEU A 30 -13.62 -5.52 18.68
CA LEU A 30 -14.51 -6.04 17.65
C LEU A 30 -15.95 -5.54 17.86
N PRO A 31 -16.63 -5.08 16.79
CA PRO A 31 -18.03 -4.74 16.88
C PRO A 31 -18.84 -5.89 17.47
N ARG A 32 -19.68 -5.59 18.46
CA ARG A 32 -20.60 -6.56 19.09
C ARG A 32 -19.92 -7.75 19.80
N LYS A 33 -18.59 -7.71 20.03
CA LYS A 33 -17.86 -8.74 20.81
C LYS A 33 -17.00 -8.08 21.90
N LYS A 34 -16.85 -8.74 23.05
CA LYS A 34 -15.95 -8.30 24.14
C LYS A 34 -14.50 -8.77 23.89
N VAL A 35 -14.06 -8.74 22.64
CA VAL A 35 -12.72 -9.18 22.22
C VAL A 35 -11.98 -7.99 21.65
N TYR A 36 -10.71 -7.87 22.05
CA TYR A 36 -9.79 -6.88 21.54
C TYR A 36 -8.74 -7.58 20.68
N ILE A 37 -8.50 -7.04 19.50
CA ILE A 37 -7.41 -7.46 18.62
C ILE A 37 -6.33 -6.39 18.72
N GLU A 38 -5.10 -6.83 18.89
CA GLU A 38 -3.92 -5.98 18.74
C GLU A 38 -3.44 -6.08 17.30
N VAL A 39 -3.46 -4.97 16.58
CA VAL A 39 -2.95 -4.88 15.21
C VAL A 39 -1.56 -4.28 15.29
N GLN A 40 -0.57 -5.02 14.81
CA GLN A 40 0.83 -4.60 14.78
C GLN A 40 1.26 -4.26 13.35
N PRO A 41 2.17 -3.29 13.16
CA PRO A 41 2.80 -3.05 11.87
C PRO A 41 3.45 -4.31 11.32
N GLU A 42 3.35 -4.52 10.01
CA GLU A 42 3.94 -5.67 9.32
C GLU A 42 4.73 -5.21 8.09
N ILE A 43 5.85 -5.88 7.81
CA ILE A 43 6.68 -5.62 6.65
C ILE A 43 6.56 -6.79 5.68
N VAL A 44 6.34 -6.48 4.41
CA VAL A 44 6.33 -7.42 3.30
C VAL A 44 7.42 -7.03 2.31
N GLU A 45 8.41 -7.90 2.13
CA GLU A 45 9.54 -7.68 1.23
C GLU A 45 9.29 -8.36 -0.12
N LEU A 46 9.32 -7.57 -1.21
CA LEU A 46 9.02 -8.07 -2.55
C LEU A 46 9.91 -9.27 -2.93
N ASN A 47 11.22 -9.13 -2.74
CA ASN A 47 12.18 -10.19 -3.08
C ASN A 47 11.95 -11.49 -2.30
N ARG A 48 11.50 -11.39 -1.05
CA ARG A 48 11.19 -12.55 -0.23
C ARG A 48 9.92 -13.24 -0.72
N VAL A 49 8.88 -12.46 -1.03
CA VAL A 49 7.63 -12.96 -1.63
C VAL A 49 7.90 -13.70 -2.93
N LEU A 50 8.66 -13.10 -3.86
CA LEU A 50 8.99 -13.72 -5.14
C LEU A 50 9.75 -15.06 -4.97
N LYS A 51 10.70 -15.11 -4.03
CA LYS A 51 11.46 -16.34 -3.70
C LYS A 51 10.58 -17.42 -3.08
N GLU A 52 9.78 -17.07 -2.07
CA GLU A 52 8.91 -18.03 -1.38
C GLU A 52 7.82 -18.58 -2.30
N LEU A 53 7.29 -17.76 -3.21
CA LEU A 53 6.30 -18.17 -4.19
C LEU A 53 6.91 -18.78 -5.47
N ASN A 54 8.24 -18.74 -5.63
CA ASN A 54 8.96 -19.23 -6.80
C ASN A 54 8.39 -18.70 -8.13
N ILE A 55 8.19 -17.38 -8.20
CA ILE A 55 7.68 -16.68 -9.39
C ILE A 55 8.52 -15.43 -9.67
N THR A 56 8.48 -14.96 -10.91
CA THR A 56 9.07 -13.67 -11.30
C THR A 56 8.18 -12.49 -10.91
N TYR A 57 8.74 -11.28 -10.97
CA TYR A 57 7.97 -10.05 -10.73
C TYR A 57 6.80 -9.89 -11.73
N GLU A 58 7.03 -10.14 -13.01
CA GLU A 58 5.99 -10.13 -14.05
C GLU A 58 4.88 -11.15 -13.76
N GLN A 59 5.25 -12.33 -13.25
CA GLN A 59 4.30 -13.35 -12.84
C GLN A 59 3.48 -12.93 -11.62
N LEU A 60 4.07 -12.21 -10.66
CA LEU A 60 3.32 -11.64 -9.54
C LEU A 60 2.26 -10.63 -10.02
N ILE A 61 2.60 -9.80 -11.02
CA ILE A 61 1.65 -8.90 -11.67
C ILE A 61 0.53 -9.70 -12.35
N ASP A 62 0.87 -10.75 -13.09
CA ASP A 62 -0.13 -11.62 -13.72
C ASP A 62 -1.07 -12.27 -12.70
N VAL A 63 -0.56 -12.68 -11.54
CA VAL A 63 -1.39 -13.17 -10.43
C VAL A 63 -2.37 -12.08 -9.97
N GLY A 64 -1.90 -10.85 -9.80
CA GLY A 64 -2.75 -9.70 -9.45
C GLY A 64 -3.85 -9.47 -10.49
N ILE A 65 -3.51 -9.47 -11.78
CA ILE A 65 -4.47 -9.29 -12.87
C ILE A 65 -5.52 -10.42 -12.89
N LEU A 66 -5.13 -11.67 -12.67
CA LEU A 66 -6.08 -12.78 -12.62
C LEU A 66 -7.08 -12.67 -11.46
N VAL A 67 -6.62 -12.20 -10.30
CA VAL A 67 -7.46 -12.00 -9.10
C VAL A 67 -8.36 -10.78 -9.24
N GLY A 68 -7.85 -9.72 -9.86
CA GLY A 68 -8.49 -8.41 -9.97
C GLY A 68 -7.62 -7.33 -9.37
N THR A 69 -7.51 -6.21 -10.09
CA THR A 69 -6.82 -4.98 -9.68
C THR A 69 -7.73 -3.79 -9.91
N ASP A 70 -7.33 -2.59 -9.50
CA ASP A 70 -8.08 -1.35 -9.82
C ASP A 70 -8.30 -1.14 -11.33
N PHE A 71 -7.45 -1.73 -12.19
CA PHE A 71 -7.58 -1.65 -13.66
C PHE A 71 -8.48 -2.76 -14.25
N ASN A 72 -8.79 -3.79 -13.48
CA ASN A 72 -9.74 -4.84 -13.82
C ASN A 72 -10.45 -5.38 -12.56
N PRO A 73 -11.37 -4.60 -11.96
CA PRO A 73 -11.87 -4.84 -10.61
C PRO A 73 -12.56 -6.20 -10.42
N GLU A 74 -13.22 -6.70 -11.46
CA GLU A 74 -13.91 -7.98 -11.44
C GLU A 74 -12.96 -9.20 -11.48
N GLY A 75 -11.70 -8.99 -11.84
CA GLY A 75 -10.73 -10.06 -12.07
C GLY A 75 -11.26 -11.11 -13.05
N ILE A 76 -10.87 -12.37 -12.83
CA ILE A 76 -11.57 -13.50 -13.45
C ILE A 76 -12.46 -14.18 -12.41
N LYS A 77 -13.76 -14.25 -12.70
CA LYS A 77 -14.75 -14.87 -11.83
C LYS A 77 -14.34 -16.30 -11.44
N GLY A 78 -14.29 -16.58 -10.14
CA GLY A 78 -13.92 -17.89 -9.59
C GLY A 78 -12.42 -18.12 -9.45
N ILE A 79 -11.57 -17.16 -9.83
CA ILE A 79 -10.13 -17.22 -9.65
C ILE A 79 -9.72 -16.33 -8.47
N GLY A 80 -9.46 -16.97 -7.33
CA GLY A 80 -8.85 -16.30 -6.17
C GLY A 80 -7.32 -16.40 -6.16
N PRO A 81 -6.64 -15.78 -5.17
CA PRO A 81 -5.17 -15.68 -5.12
C PRO A 81 -4.43 -17.01 -5.23
N LYS A 82 -4.91 -18.06 -4.55
CA LYS A 82 -4.29 -19.39 -4.58
C LYS A 82 -4.40 -20.04 -5.96
N THR A 83 -5.55 -19.90 -6.61
CA THR A 83 -5.80 -20.47 -7.94
C THR A 83 -4.99 -19.71 -8.99
N ALA A 84 -4.98 -18.37 -8.93
CA ALA A 84 -4.18 -17.52 -9.81
C ALA A 84 -2.69 -17.88 -9.73
N LEU A 85 -2.13 -17.98 -8.52
CA LEU A 85 -0.73 -18.38 -8.31
C LEU A 85 -0.44 -19.75 -8.94
N LYS A 86 -1.28 -20.74 -8.70
CA LYS A 86 -1.10 -22.09 -9.26
C LYS A 86 -1.12 -22.06 -10.80
N LEU A 87 -2.07 -21.34 -11.40
CA LEU A 87 -2.16 -21.23 -12.86
C LEU A 87 -0.92 -20.57 -13.45
N ILE A 88 -0.41 -19.51 -12.83
CA ILE A 88 0.81 -18.83 -13.30
C ILE A 88 2.06 -19.70 -13.10
N GLN A 89 2.18 -20.43 -12.00
CA GLN A 89 3.28 -21.39 -11.82
C GLN A 89 3.25 -22.53 -12.87
N GLN A 90 2.04 -22.97 -13.27
CA GLN A 90 1.88 -24.06 -14.24
C GLN A 90 2.08 -23.61 -15.69
N HIS A 91 1.53 -22.46 -16.07
CA HIS A 91 1.49 -22.00 -17.45
C HIS A 91 2.49 -20.89 -17.75
N GLY A 92 3.05 -20.25 -16.73
CA GLY A 92 4.11 -19.24 -16.83
C GLY A 92 3.60 -17.81 -17.01
N THR A 93 2.55 -17.60 -17.82
CA THR A 93 2.11 -16.25 -18.25
C THR A 93 0.59 -16.19 -18.43
N ILE A 94 -0.02 -15.04 -18.23
CA ILE A 94 -1.48 -14.86 -18.42
C ILE A 94 -1.96 -15.26 -19.82
N GLU A 95 -1.15 -15.02 -20.85
CA GLU A 95 -1.42 -15.37 -22.26
C GLU A 95 -1.63 -16.87 -22.47
N LYS A 96 -0.94 -17.69 -21.67
CA LYS A 96 -1.05 -19.14 -21.70
C LYS A 96 -2.16 -19.65 -20.79
N VAL A 97 -2.55 -18.87 -19.77
CA VAL A 97 -3.65 -19.20 -18.85
C VAL A 97 -5.01 -18.94 -19.49
N VAL A 98 -5.21 -17.77 -20.07
CA VAL A 98 -6.52 -17.32 -20.60
C VAL A 98 -7.18 -18.34 -21.55
N PRO A 99 -6.48 -18.96 -22.51
CA PRO A 99 -7.07 -19.96 -23.41
C PRO A 99 -7.57 -21.24 -22.70
N THR A 100 -7.09 -21.52 -21.49
CA THR A 100 -7.49 -22.71 -20.71
C THR A 100 -8.75 -22.47 -19.87
N LEU A 101 -9.18 -21.21 -19.74
CA LEU A 101 -10.30 -20.78 -18.93
C LEU A 101 -11.54 -20.56 -19.80
N LYS A 102 -12.72 -20.82 -19.24
CA LYS A 102 -14.01 -20.56 -19.90
C LYS A 102 -14.50 -19.16 -19.55
N GLU A 103 -15.09 -18.47 -20.52
CA GLU A 103 -15.81 -17.20 -20.32
C GLU A 103 -14.97 -16.09 -19.65
N VAL A 104 -13.71 -15.93 -20.08
CA VAL A 104 -12.87 -14.84 -19.61
C VAL A 104 -13.21 -13.56 -20.36
N GLN A 105 -13.54 -12.51 -19.61
CA GLN A 105 -13.67 -11.16 -20.15
C GLN A 105 -12.75 -10.24 -19.35
N PHE A 106 -11.96 -9.45 -20.07
CA PHE A 106 -11.21 -8.35 -19.47
C PHE A 106 -11.77 -7.02 -20.00
N PRO A 107 -11.79 -5.96 -19.18
CA PRO A 107 -12.20 -4.64 -19.64
C PRO A 107 -11.24 -4.06 -20.70
N VAL A 108 -9.96 -4.47 -20.64
CA VAL A 108 -8.90 -4.15 -21.59
C VAL A 108 -7.95 -5.35 -21.75
N GLU A 109 -7.12 -5.36 -22.78
CA GLU A 109 -6.10 -6.40 -22.97
C GLU A 109 -5.20 -6.53 -21.71
N PRO A 110 -5.01 -7.74 -21.15
CA PRO A 110 -4.19 -7.93 -19.95
C PRO A 110 -2.78 -7.36 -20.03
N GLN A 111 -2.18 -7.38 -21.23
CA GLN A 111 -0.85 -6.82 -21.49
C GLN A 111 -0.80 -5.32 -21.18
N ARG A 112 -1.87 -4.58 -21.49
CA ARG A 112 -1.94 -3.14 -21.19
C ARG A 112 -2.00 -2.88 -19.69
N ILE A 113 -2.67 -3.75 -18.94
CA ILE A 113 -2.71 -3.67 -17.48
C ILE A 113 -1.33 -3.97 -16.91
N ARG A 114 -0.68 -5.05 -17.38
CA ARG A 114 0.68 -5.42 -16.98
C ARG A 114 1.66 -4.27 -17.23
N GLU A 115 1.55 -3.59 -18.37
CA GLU A 115 2.39 -2.47 -18.73
C GLU A 115 2.27 -1.28 -17.75
N ILE A 116 1.07 -1.02 -17.22
CA ILE A 116 0.87 0.03 -16.21
C ILE A 116 1.66 -0.28 -14.92
N PHE A 117 1.73 -1.56 -14.54
CA PHE A 117 2.48 -2.00 -13.36
C PHE A 117 4.00 -2.08 -13.59
N LEU A 118 4.43 -2.50 -14.78
CA LEU A 118 5.85 -2.58 -15.14
C LEU A 118 6.47 -1.19 -15.38
N HIS A 119 5.72 -0.30 -16.03
CA HIS A 119 6.17 1.04 -16.40
C HIS A 119 5.18 2.11 -15.93
N PRO A 120 4.97 2.25 -14.60
CA PRO A 120 4.08 3.25 -14.06
C PRO A 120 4.59 4.65 -14.36
N LYS A 121 3.65 5.59 -14.57
CA LYS A 121 4.00 7.01 -14.69
C LYS A 121 4.40 7.56 -13.33
N VAL A 122 5.71 7.63 -13.09
CA VAL A 122 6.30 8.19 -11.87
C VAL A 122 6.97 9.54 -12.15
N THR A 123 7.29 10.28 -11.10
CA THR A 123 8.00 11.56 -11.19
C THR A 123 9.05 11.64 -10.10
N ASP A 124 10.24 12.08 -10.45
CA ASP A 124 11.31 12.41 -9.50
C ASP A 124 11.26 13.89 -9.07
N ASN A 125 10.33 14.66 -9.64
CA ASN A 125 10.20 16.09 -9.37
C ASN A 125 9.41 16.35 -8.07
N TYR A 126 10.00 15.97 -6.94
CA TYR A 126 9.48 16.29 -5.62
C TYR A 126 10.61 16.47 -4.60
N LYS A 127 10.32 17.21 -3.52
CA LYS A 127 11.25 17.38 -2.39
C LYS A 127 10.51 17.15 -1.09
N ILE A 128 10.97 16.18 -0.30
CA ILE A 128 10.38 15.89 1.01
C ILE A 128 10.98 16.87 2.03
N VAL A 129 10.17 17.84 2.48
CA VAL A 129 10.55 18.83 3.49
C VAL A 129 9.48 18.94 4.56
N TRP A 130 9.84 18.63 5.80
CA TRP A 130 8.97 18.84 6.96
C TRP A 130 9.00 20.32 7.39
N LYS A 131 7.88 21.02 7.21
CA LYS A 131 7.69 22.42 7.63
C LYS A 131 6.97 22.47 8.99
N ALA A 132 7.08 23.61 9.67
CA ALA A 132 6.26 23.85 10.85
C ALA A 132 4.78 23.91 10.44
N PRO A 133 3.86 23.35 11.25
CA PRO A 133 2.44 23.42 10.96
C PRO A 133 1.92 24.86 11.08
N ASP A 134 1.02 25.26 10.19
CA ASP A 134 0.24 26.49 10.33
C ASP A 134 -0.88 26.26 11.36
N VAL A 135 -0.62 26.67 12.60
CA VAL A 135 -1.51 26.37 13.74
C VAL A 135 -2.89 27.00 13.54
N GLU A 136 -2.94 28.29 13.21
CA GLU A 136 -4.22 28.99 13.06
C GLU A 136 -4.97 28.53 11.81
N GLY A 137 -4.27 28.24 10.71
CA GLY A 137 -4.88 27.66 9.51
C GLY A 137 -5.50 26.28 9.75
N VAL A 138 -4.85 25.42 10.54
CA VAL A 138 -5.39 24.11 10.91
C VAL A 138 -6.60 24.23 11.84
N VAL A 139 -6.56 25.14 12.82
CA VAL A 139 -7.69 25.39 13.72
C VAL A 139 -8.88 25.94 12.96
N ASP A 140 -8.68 26.92 12.07
CA ASP A 140 -9.74 27.45 11.22
C ASP A 140 -10.41 26.34 10.39
N PHE A 141 -9.61 25.55 9.67
CA PHE A 141 -10.13 24.48 8.81
C PHE A 141 -10.87 23.38 9.59
N LEU A 142 -10.31 22.88 10.70
CA LEU A 142 -10.88 21.75 11.43
C LEU A 142 -11.99 22.16 12.40
N CYS A 143 -11.81 23.26 13.13
CA CYS A 143 -12.74 23.66 14.20
C CYS A 143 -13.90 24.51 13.66
N ARG A 144 -13.62 25.46 12.76
CA ARG A 144 -14.67 26.33 12.19
C ARG A 144 -15.32 25.70 10.96
N GLY A 145 -14.58 24.90 10.19
CA GLY A 145 -15.09 24.25 8.98
C GLY A 145 -15.63 22.84 9.16
N ARG A 146 -15.24 22.12 10.23
CA ARG A 146 -15.60 20.69 10.44
C ARG A 146 -16.00 20.34 11.88
N ASP A 147 -16.23 21.34 12.73
CA ASP A 147 -16.72 21.21 14.11
C ASP A 147 -15.85 20.31 15.03
N PHE A 148 -14.54 20.23 14.77
CA PHE A 148 -13.61 19.56 15.68
C PHE A 148 -13.40 20.41 16.95
N SER A 149 -13.22 19.74 18.09
CA SER A 149 -12.87 20.40 19.36
C SER A 149 -11.53 21.14 19.24
N GLU A 150 -11.56 22.47 19.35
CA GLU A 150 -10.38 23.33 19.29
C GLU A 150 -9.34 22.97 20.34
N GLU A 151 -9.78 22.70 21.57
CA GLU A 151 -8.89 22.24 22.64
C GLU A 151 -8.10 20.98 22.23
N ARG A 152 -8.79 19.97 21.65
CA ARG A 152 -8.15 18.73 21.20
C ARG A 152 -7.19 18.97 20.03
N VAL A 153 -7.57 19.81 19.07
CA VAL A 153 -6.75 20.13 17.90
C VAL A 153 -5.48 20.86 18.34
N ARG A 154 -5.60 21.93 19.15
CA ARG A 154 -4.44 22.67 19.67
C ARG A 154 -3.50 21.79 20.47
N LYS A 155 -4.03 20.92 21.35
CA LYS A 155 -3.23 19.96 22.11
C LYS A 155 -2.45 18.99 21.22
N ALA A 156 -3.05 18.53 20.11
CA ALA A 156 -2.37 17.67 19.15
C ALA A 156 -1.26 18.41 18.38
N LEU A 157 -1.51 19.67 17.98
CA LEU A 157 -0.54 20.52 17.30
C LEU A 157 0.67 20.86 18.18
N THR A 158 0.47 21.09 19.48
CA THR A 158 1.58 21.29 20.43
C THR A 158 2.47 20.05 20.47
N LYS A 159 1.90 18.86 20.68
CA LYS A 159 2.64 17.59 20.69
C LYS A 159 3.39 17.34 19.37
N MET A 160 2.76 17.63 18.24
CA MET A 160 3.39 17.51 16.92
C MET A 160 4.61 18.44 16.79
N THR A 161 4.47 19.69 17.25
CA THR A 161 5.55 20.70 17.19
C THR A 161 6.73 20.32 18.09
N GLU A 162 6.45 19.78 19.28
CA GLU A 162 7.47 19.25 20.20
C GLU A 162 8.22 18.07 19.56
N GLY A 163 7.49 17.08 19.01
CA GLY A 163 8.10 15.94 18.32
C GLY A 163 8.96 16.36 17.11
N LEU A 164 8.53 17.36 16.35
CA LEU A 164 9.33 17.90 15.23
C LEU A 164 10.64 18.55 15.70
N LYS A 165 10.68 19.17 16.88
CA LYS A 165 11.91 19.73 17.47
C LYS A 165 12.87 18.62 17.89
N GLU A 166 12.36 17.56 18.52
CA GLU A 166 13.17 16.40 18.93
C GLU A 166 13.81 15.67 17.74
N VAL A 167 13.05 15.47 16.66
CA VAL A 167 13.55 14.83 15.43
C VAL A 167 14.61 15.68 14.74
N LYS A 168 14.48 17.02 14.75
CA LYS A 168 15.53 17.91 14.21
C LYS A 168 16.82 17.90 15.05
N GLY A 169 16.74 17.61 16.35
CA GLY A 169 17.89 17.50 17.24
C GLY A 169 18.63 16.16 17.14
N LYS A 170 17.95 15.07 16.76
CA LYS A 170 18.54 13.75 16.54
C LYS A 170 18.92 13.57 15.08
N VAL A 171 20.14 13.96 14.70
CA VAL A 171 20.71 13.55 13.41
C VAL A 171 21.16 12.09 13.54
N THR A 172 20.39 11.14 13.01
CA THR A 172 20.78 9.72 12.99
C THR A 172 21.80 9.46 11.86
N LEU A 173 22.77 8.58 12.15
CA LEU A 173 23.83 8.15 11.21
C LEU A 173 23.29 7.62 9.88
N GLU A 174 22.07 7.08 9.87
CA GLU A 174 21.37 6.58 8.67
C GLU A 174 21.21 7.65 7.58
N ARG A 175 21.15 8.94 7.96
CA ARG A 175 21.07 10.05 6.99
C ARG A 175 22.38 10.29 6.22
N PHE A 176 23.50 9.73 6.67
CA PHE A 176 24.82 9.86 6.06
C PHE A 176 25.24 8.66 5.20
N PHE A 177 24.59 7.50 5.37
CA PHE A 177 24.99 6.24 4.72
C PHE A 177 23.90 5.63 3.84
N GLY A 178 22.82 6.37 3.55
CA GLY A 178 21.77 5.98 2.61
C GLY A 178 22.18 6.13 1.16
#